data_AF-A0A2V9MG95-F1
#
_entry.id   AF-A0A2V9MG95-F1
#
_cell.length_a   1.000
_cell.length_b   1.000
_cell.length_c   1.000
_cell.angle_alpha   90.00
_cell.angle_beta   90.00
_cell.angle_gamma   90.00
#
_symmetry.space_group_name_H-M   'P 1'
#
loop_
_entity.id
_entity.type
_entity.pdbx_description
1 polymer ?
#
loop_
_entity_poly.entity_id
_entity_poly.type
_entity_poly.pdbx_seq_one_letter_code
_entity_poly.pdbx_strand_id
1 'polypeptide(L)' 'MAEFYTTPGFCDEKLFLYLARDLKPCSKSQDDDEDIEIVRYSLGQLQELIQSGKIVDAKTIIGIQFLLLSQH' A
#
# COMPACT_ATOMS: atom_id res chain seq x y z
N MET A 1 -2.60 -2.07 -14.04
CA MET A 1 -1.71 -0.94 -13.66
C MET A 1 -2.62 0.24 -13.37
N ALA A 2 -2.43 0.92 -12.25
CA ALA A 2 -3.22 2.10 -11.88
C ALA A 2 -2.27 3.24 -11.51
N GLU A 3 -2.71 4.47 -11.71
CA GLU A 3 -1.96 5.69 -11.36
C GLU A 3 -2.92 6.72 -10.77
N PHE A 4 -2.44 7.52 -9.83
CA PHE A 4 -3.25 8.54 -9.16
C PHE A 4 -2.38 9.69 -8.65
N TYR A 5 -3.00 10.87 -8.56
CA TYR A 5 -2.39 12.03 -7.93
C TYR A 5 -2.71 12.02 -6.43
N THR A 6 -1.72 12.34 -5.59
CA THR A 6 -1.88 12.27 -4.13
C THR A 6 -2.77 13.38 -3.59
N THR A 7 -2.53 14.62 -4.05
CA THR A 7 -3.31 15.81 -3.64
C THR A 7 -3.54 16.76 -4.83
N PRO A 8 -4.44 16.41 -5.77
CA PRO A 8 -4.71 17.26 -6.93
C PRO A 8 -5.28 18.61 -6.48
N GLY A 9 -4.60 19.69 -6.87
CA GLY A 9 -4.89 21.06 -6.42
C GLY A 9 -3.83 21.67 -5.50
N PHE A 10 -2.91 20.85 -4.98
CA PHE A 10 -1.75 21.32 -4.20
C PHE A 10 -0.43 20.79 -4.74
N CYS A 11 -0.38 19.50 -5.11
CA CYS A 11 0.84 18.84 -5.57
C CYS A 11 0.59 18.14 -6.91
N ASP A 12 1.63 18.08 -7.75
CA ASP A 12 1.67 17.37 -9.02
C ASP A 12 2.26 15.95 -8.89
N GLU A 13 2.55 15.50 -7.66
CA GLU A 13 3.02 14.15 -7.38
C GLU A 13 2.03 13.10 -7.90
N LYS A 14 2.55 12.25 -8.78
CA LYS A 14 1.83 11.14 -9.40
C LYS A 14 2.44 9.82 -8.95
N LEU A 15 1.62 8.99 -8.31
CA LEU A 15 2.02 7.65 -7.88
C LEU A 15 1.54 6.60 -8.87
N PHE A 16 2.40 5.61 -9.10
CA PHE A 16 2.13 4.44 -9.93
C PHE A 16 1.98 3.22 -9.02
N LEU A 17 0.85 2.51 -9.14
CA LEU A 17 0.54 1.35 -8.33
C LEU A 17 0.93 0.05 -9.06
N TYR A 18 1.74 -0.77 -8.39
CA TYR A 18 2.20 -2.06 -8.86
C TYR A 18 1.76 -3.19 -7.92
N LEU A 19 1.52 -4.38 -8.47
CA LEU A 19 1.23 -5.60 -7.72
C LEU A 19 2.41 -6.58 -7.87
N ALA A 20 3.16 -6.76 -6.79
CA ALA A 20 4.23 -7.75 -6.76
C ALA A 20 3.64 -9.15 -6.45
N ARG A 21 4.10 -10.16 -7.19
CA ARG A 21 3.75 -11.57 -7.03
C ARG A 21 5.03 -12.42 -7.00
N ASP A 22 4.90 -13.68 -6.61
CA ASP A 22 6.02 -14.64 -6.58
C ASP A 22 7.20 -14.17 -5.70
N LEU A 23 6.86 -13.65 -4.51
CA LEU A 23 7.82 -13.06 -3.58
C LEU A 23 8.78 -14.11 -3.01
N LYS A 24 10.06 -13.74 -2.91
CA LYS A 24 11.10 -14.52 -2.22
C LYS A 24 11.58 -13.77 -0.98
N PRO A 25 11.94 -14.47 0.11
CA PRO A 25 12.60 -13.83 1.24
C PRO A 25 13.89 -13.12 0.80
N CYS A 26 14.10 -11.92 1.32
CA CYS A 26 15.31 -11.13 1.11
C CYS A 26 15.74 -10.55 2.46
N SER A 27 17.05 -10.57 2.75
CA SER A 27 17.61 -9.80 3.85
C SER A 27 17.56 -8.32 3.46
N LYS A 28 16.78 -7.53 4.20
CA LYS A 28 16.63 -6.10 3.98
C LYS A 28 18.01 -5.41 4.03
N SER A 29 18.31 -4.62 2.99
CA SER A 29 19.15 -3.43 3.13
C SER A 29 18.16 -2.28 3.26
N GLN A 30 17.92 -1.80 4.48
CA GLN A 30 17.23 -0.53 4.68
C GLN A 30 18.28 0.57 4.59
N ASP A 31 17.89 1.74 4.12
CA ASP A 31 18.75 2.90 4.23
C ASP A 31 18.87 3.28 5.71
N ASP A 32 20.05 3.72 6.15
CA ASP A 32 20.37 3.95 7.56
C ASP A 32 19.45 5.02 8.23
N ASP A 33 18.78 5.83 7.41
CA ASP A 33 17.89 6.92 7.84
C ASP A 33 16.41 6.49 7.94
N GLU A 34 16.07 5.24 7.61
CA GLU A 34 14.69 4.73 7.60
C GLU A 34 14.36 3.80 8.78
N ASP A 35 13.37 4.18 9.61
CA ASP A 35 12.80 3.33 10.66
C ASP A 35 11.52 2.63 10.17
N ILE A 36 11.66 1.41 9.64
CA ILE A 36 10.53 0.67 9.02
C ILE A 36 10.46 -0.78 9.53
N GLU A 37 9.30 -1.17 10.04
CA GLU A 37 8.97 -2.54 10.43
C GLU A 37 8.25 -3.31 9.30
N ILE A 38 8.56 -4.61 9.12
CA ILE A 38 7.77 -5.49 8.24
C ILE A 38 6.62 -6.10 9.04
N VAL A 39 5.40 -5.78 8.65
CA VAL A 39 4.18 -6.43 9.16
C VAL A 39 3.50 -7.24 8.06
N ARG A 40 2.79 -8.31 8.45
CA ARG A 40 2.04 -9.18 7.53
C ARG A 40 0.60 -9.29 8.01
N TYR A 41 -0.34 -9.05 7.10
CA TYR A 41 -1.77 -9.13 7.37
C TYR A 41 -2.46 -10.00 6.33
N SER A 42 -3.53 -10.68 6.74
CA SER A 42 -4.49 -11.25 5.80
C SER A 42 -5.34 -10.15 5.16
N LEU A 43 -5.97 -10.45 4.02
CA LEU A 43 -6.87 -9.48 3.36
C LEU A 43 -8.05 -9.06 4.25
N GLY A 44 -8.59 -9.99 5.06
CA GLY A 44 -9.65 -9.68 6.02
C GLY A 44 -9.19 -8.72 7.12
N GLN A 45 -7.99 -8.93 7.67
CA GLN A 45 -7.40 -8.01 8.66
C GLN A 45 -7.19 -6.62 8.06
N LEU A 46 -6.73 -6.52 6.81
CA LEU A 46 -6.55 -5.24 6.14
C LEU A 46 -7.88 -4.49 5.96
N GLN A 47 -8.96 -5.19 5.62
CA GLN A 47 -10.30 -4.58 5.54
C GLN A 47 -10.75 -4.03 6.89
N GLU A 48 -10.60 -4.81 7.97
CA GLU A 48 -10.93 -4.37 9.33
C GLU A 48 -10.12 -3.14 9.75
N LEU A 49 -8.81 -3.13 9.47
CA LEU A 49 -7.92 -2.02 9.82
C LEU A 49 -8.27 -0.72 9.07
N ILE A 50 -8.71 -0.81 7.81
CA ILE A 50 -9.20 0.34 7.04
C ILE A 50 -10.53 0.82 7.62
N GLN A 51 -11.48 -0.09 7.86
CA GLN A 51 -12.81 0.26 8.38
C GLN A 51 -12.75 0.86 9.79
N SER A 52 -11.82 0.39 10.62
CA SER A 52 -11.62 0.92 11.98
C SER A 52 -10.83 2.22 12.01
N GLY A 53 -10.38 2.75 10.87
CA GLY A 53 -9.54 3.95 10.80
C GLY A 53 -8.14 3.79 11.37
N LYS A 54 -7.62 2.55 11.48
CA LYS A 54 -6.23 2.30 11.88
C LYS A 54 -5.26 2.47 10.71
N ILE A 55 -5.72 2.19 9.49
CA ILE A 55 -5.04 2.58 8.26
C ILE A 55 -5.77 3.80 7.70
N VAL A 56 -5.09 4.93 7.63
CA VAL A 56 -5.64 6.21 7.12
C VAL A 56 -4.85 6.78 5.93
N ASP A 57 -3.78 6.11 5.52
CA ASP A 57 -2.92 6.53 4.42
C ASP A 57 -3.57 6.21 3.05
N ALA A 58 -3.75 7.25 2.21
CA ALA A 58 -4.50 7.14 0.97
C ALA A 58 -3.90 6.13 -0.02
N LYS A 59 -2.58 6.17 -0.25
CA LYS A 59 -1.90 5.25 -1.20
C LYS A 59 -2.01 3.80 -0.74
N THR A 60 -1.95 3.55 0.57
CA THR A 60 -2.15 2.22 1.17
C THR A 60 -3.60 1.74 0.97
N ILE A 61 -4.60 2.58 1.28
CA ILE A 61 -6.02 2.24 1.12
C ILE A 61 -6.34 1.95 -0.35
N ILE A 62 -5.89 2.80 -1.28
CA ILE A 62 -6.09 2.61 -2.72
C ILE A 62 -5.48 1.28 -3.17
N GLY A 63 -4.25 0.97 -2.75
CA GLY A 63 -3.57 -0.28 -3.12
C GLY A 63 -4.32 -1.53 -2.65
N ILE A 64 -4.79 -1.52 -1.40
CA ILE A 64 -5.54 -2.65 -0.82
C ILE A 64 -6.90 -2.80 -1.51
N GLN A 65 -7.65 -1.72 -1.70
CA GLN A 65 -8.96 -1.77 -2.35
C GLN A 65 -8.85 -2.20 -3.82
N PHE A 66 -7.83 -1.73 -4.53
CA PHE A 66 -7.55 -2.18 -5.89
C PHE A 66 -7.33 -3.70 -5.95
N LEU A 67 -6.53 -4.25 -5.02
CA LEU A 67 -6.29 -5.69 -4.94
C LEU A 67 -7.58 -6.47 -4.66
N LEU A 68 -8.42 -6.00 -3.74
CA LEU A 68 -9.68 -6.66 -3.38
C LEU A 68 -10.67 -6.69 -4.55
N LEU A 69 -10.80 -5.57 -5.28
CA LEU A 69 -11.69 -5.48 -6.45
C LEU A 69 -11.21 -6.32 -7.63
N SER A 70 -9.90 -6.57 -7.73
CA SER A 70 -9.28 -7.34 -8.83
C SER A 70 -9.36 -8.87 -8.64
N GLN A 71 -9.95 -9.36 -7.55
CA GLN A 71 -10.12 -10.79 -7.26
C GLN A 71 -11.49 -11.33 -7.69
N HIS A 72 -12.31 -10.50 -8.34
CA HIS A 72 -13.61 -10.86 -8.92
C HIS A 72 -13.54 -10.97 -10.45
#